data_AF-A0A6M0H7Y6-F1
#
_entry.id   AF-A0A6M0H7Y6-F1
#
_cell.length_a   1.000
_cell.length_b   1.000
_cell.length_c   1.000
_cell.angle_alpha   90.00
_cell.angle_beta   90.00
_cell.angle_gamma   90.00
#
_symmetry.space_group_name_H-M   'P 1'
#
loop_
_entity.id
_entity.type
_entity.pdbx_description
1 polymer ?
#
loop_
_entity_poly.entity_id
_entity_poly.type
_entity_poly.pdbx_seq_one_letter_code
_entity_poly.pdbx_strand_id
1 'polypeptide(L)' 'NTKVYFTHPYSSFEKGTNERHNGLIRRFIPKGKRMSNYSLDDIAFIEEWMNTLPRKILDYKTPESLFENELDIIYSA' A
#
# COMPACT_ATOMS: atom_id res chain seq x y z
N ASN A 1 11.49 13.46 15.72
CA ASN A 1 12.43 13.76 14.60
C ASN A 1 12.33 12.64 13.59
N THR A 2 11.71 12.89 12.42
CA THR A 2 11.42 11.85 11.41
C THR A 2 12.53 11.79 10.38
N LYS A 3 13.11 10.61 10.14
CA LYS A 3 14.13 10.41 9.11
C LYS A 3 13.47 10.35 7.73
N VAL A 4 14.06 11.03 6.76
CA VAL A 4 13.58 11.06 5.36
C VAL A 4 14.64 10.42 4.48
N TYR A 5 14.20 9.54 3.57
CA TYR A 5 15.07 8.79 2.65
C TYR A 5 14.64 9.08 1.21
N PHE A 6 15.61 9.18 0.29
CA PHE A 6 15.38 9.45 -1.12
C PHE A 6 15.96 8.34 -2.00
N THR A 7 15.33 8.11 -3.15
CA THR A 7 15.85 7.21 -4.19
C THR A 7 16.72 7.99 -5.17
N HIS A 8 17.68 7.32 -5.79
CA HIS A 8 18.51 7.91 -6.82
C HIS A 8 17.67 8.31 -8.06
N PRO A 9 18.04 9.41 -8.75
CA PRO A 9 17.43 9.78 -10.02
C PRO A 9 17.49 8.63 -11.03
N TYR A 10 16.41 8.44 -11.79
CA TYR A 10 16.28 7.40 -12.83
C TYR A 10 16.36 5.94 -12.34
N SER A 11 16.37 5.71 -11.02
CA SER A 11 16.34 4.37 -10.41
C SER A 11 14.91 3.98 -10.00
N SER A 12 14.08 3.57 -10.97
CA SER A 12 12.70 3.10 -10.69
C SER A 12 12.68 1.83 -9.84
N PHE A 13 13.69 0.96 -10.00
CA PHE A 13 13.82 -0.30 -9.27
C PHE A 13 13.91 -0.13 -7.75
N GLU A 14 14.37 1.03 -7.25
CA GLU A 14 14.40 1.33 -5.81
C GLU A 14 12.99 1.59 -5.22
N LYS A 15 11.96 1.66 -6.07
CA LYS A 15 10.56 1.90 -5.68
C LYS A 15 9.63 0.76 -6.06
N GLY A 16 10.15 -0.45 -6.28
CA GLY A 16 9.38 -1.59 -6.79
C GLY A 16 8.08 -1.85 -6.01
N THR A 17 8.11 -1.80 -4.67
CA THR A 17 6.92 -1.98 -3.83
C THR A 17 5.88 -0.88 -4.05
N ASN A 18 6.30 0.38 -4.13
CA ASN A 18 5.41 1.52 -4.37
C ASN A 18 4.76 1.45 -5.75
N GLU A 19 5.54 1.08 -6.78
CA GLU A 19 5.03 0.90 -8.14
C GLU A 19 4.00 -0.24 -8.21
N ARG A 20 4.27 -1.36 -7.53
CA ARG A 20 3.31 -2.46 -7.38
C ARG A 20 2.03 -2.01 -6.69
N HIS A 21 2.14 -1.16 -5.66
CA HIS A 21 1.00 -0.63 -4.90
C HIS A 21 0.15 0.31 -5.76
N ASN A 22 0.78 1.21 -6.50
CA ASN A 22 0.10 2.07 -7.49
C ASN A 22 -0.66 1.23 -8.53
N GLY A 23 -0.12 0.08 -8.93
CA GLY A 23 -0.80 -0.87 -9.80
C GLY A 23 -2.09 -1.46 -9.23
N LEU A 24 -2.21 -1.59 -7.90
CA LEU A 24 -3.43 -2.07 -7.24
C LEU A 24 -4.53 -1.01 -7.28
N ILE A 25 -4.20 0.21 -6.92
CA ILE A 25 -5.13 1.36 -6.97
C ILE A 25 -5.67 1.51 -8.38
N ARG A 26 -4.82 1.32 -9.41
CA ARG A 26 -5.21 1.42 -10.82
C ARG A 26 -6.20 0.36 -11.32
N ARG A 27 -6.47 -0.69 -10.54
CA ARG A 27 -7.56 -1.63 -10.83
C ARG A 27 -8.93 -0.99 -10.64
N PHE A 28 -9.03 0.02 -9.77
CA PHE A 28 -10.27 0.73 -9.44
C PHE A 28 -10.30 2.16 -9.98
N ILE A 29 -9.14 2.81 -10.03
CA ILE A 29 -8.97 4.17 -10.53
C ILE A 29 -8.09 4.14 -11.80
N PRO A 30 -8.69 4.02 -12.99
CA PRO A 30 -7.93 3.96 -14.24
C PRO A 30 -7.05 5.19 -14.45
N LYS A 31 -5.93 4.99 -15.15
CA LYS A 31 -5.03 6.10 -15.52
C LYS A 31 -5.81 7.17 -16.28
N GLY A 32 -5.58 8.44 -15.94
CA GLY A 32 -6.27 9.59 -16.54
C GLY A 32 -7.59 9.96 -15.87
N LYS A 33 -8.09 9.16 -14.92
CA LYS A 33 -9.16 9.56 -14.01
C LYS A 33 -8.58 10.30 -12.81
N ARG A 34 -9.24 11.40 -12.41
CA ARG A 34 -8.89 12.13 -11.19
C ARG A 34 -9.43 11.36 -9.99
N MET A 35 -8.60 11.15 -8.98
CA MET A 35 -9.03 10.52 -7.72
C MET A 35 -10.15 11.32 -7.03
N SER A 36 -10.18 12.65 -7.21
CA SER A 36 -11.24 13.53 -6.72
C SER A 36 -12.64 13.24 -7.28
N ASN A 37 -12.75 12.40 -8.31
CA ASN A 37 -14.04 12.02 -8.89
C ASN A 37 -14.68 10.84 -8.14
N TYR A 38 -13.98 10.25 -7.18
CA TYR A 38 -14.43 9.11 -6.39
C TYR A 38 -14.83 9.62 -5.00
N SER A 39 -15.86 9.00 -4.43
CA SER A 39 -16.30 9.32 -3.07
C SER A 39 -15.28 8.84 -2.03
N LEU A 40 -15.36 9.37 -0.82
CA LEU A 40 -14.55 8.85 0.29
C LEU A 40 -14.84 7.37 0.56
N ASP A 41 -16.09 6.93 0.37
CA ASP A 41 -16.48 5.52 0.53
C ASP A 41 -15.81 4.63 -0.53
N ASP A 42 -15.71 5.10 -1.78
CA ASP A 42 -14.97 4.40 -2.83
C ASP A 42 -13.49 4.25 -2.47
N ILE A 43 -12.89 5.31 -1.92
CA ILE A 43 -11.48 5.30 -1.49
C ILE A 43 -11.28 4.34 -0.31
N ALA A 44 -12.15 4.40 0.70
CA ALA A 44 -12.11 3.51 1.85
C ALA A 44 -12.26 2.04 1.44
N PHE A 45 -13.16 1.75 0.49
CA PHE A 45 -13.30 0.40 -0.07
C PHE A 45 -12.02 -0.09 -0.75
N ILE A 46 -11.33 0.78 -1.52
CA ILE A 46 -10.07 0.41 -2.18
C ILE A 46 -8.98 0.15 -1.13
N GLU A 47 -8.88 0.98 -0.09
CA GLU A 47 -7.92 0.81 1.01
C GLU A 47 -8.15 -0.51 1.74
N GLU A 48 -9.39 -0.79 2.13
CA GLU A 48 -9.79 -2.04 2.79
C GLU A 48 -9.44 -3.25 1.92
N TRP A 49 -9.80 -3.22 0.65
CA TRP A 49 -9.45 -4.28 -0.29
C TRP A 49 -7.93 -4.46 -0.42
N MET A 50 -7.15 -3.37 -0.37
CA MET A 50 -5.70 -3.45 -0.45
C MET A 50 -5.08 -4.05 0.81
N ASN A 51 -5.62 -3.72 1.98
CA ASN A 51 -5.15 -4.20 3.28
C ASN A 51 -5.52 -5.66 3.54
N THR A 52 -6.66 -6.10 3.03
CA THR A 52 -7.14 -7.48 3.16
C THR A 52 -6.68 -8.41 2.04
N LEU A 53 -6.09 -7.91 0.95
CA LEU A 53 -5.67 -8.75 -0.17
C LEU A 53 -4.38 -9.55 0.14
N PRO A 54 -4.42 -10.90 0.15
CA PRO A 54 -3.24 -11.75 0.29
C PRO A 54 -2.12 -11.39 -0.69
N ARG A 55 -0.88 -11.30 -0.19
CA ARG A 55 0.30 -10.99 -1.02
C ARG A 55 1.25 -12.18 -1.09
N LYS A 56 1.65 -12.57 -2.29
CA LYS A 56 2.66 -13.62 -2.49
C LYS A 56 3.99 -13.33 -1.77
N ILE A 57 4.43 -12.07 -1.71
CA ILE A 57 5.66 -11.67 -0.98
C ILE A 57 5.54 -11.81 0.54
N LEU A 58 4.31 -11.95 1.06
CA LEU A 58 3.99 -12.11 2.47
C LEU A 58 3.52 -13.54 2.76
N ASP A 59 3.98 -14.54 1.98
CA ASP A 59 3.51 -15.93 2.05
C ASP A 59 1.98 -16.07 2.01
N TYR A 60 1.35 -15.23 1.19
CA TYR A 60 -0.11 -15.14 1.05
C TYR A 60 -0.86 -14.72 2.32
N LYS A 61 -0.19 -14.07 3.28
CA LYS A 61 -0.85 -13.34 4.37
C LYS A 61 -1.32 -11.97 3.88
N THR A 62 -2.24 -11.37 4.65
CA THR A 62 -2.74 -10.02 4.38
C THR A 62 -1.80 -8.98 5.01
N PRO A 63 -1.59 -7.83 4.35
CA PRO A 63 -0.85 -6.71 4.94
C PRO A 63 -1.38 -6.31 6.31
N GLU A 64 -2.71 -6.24 6.46
CA GLU A 64 -3.37 -5.89 7.72
C GLU A 64 -2.97 -6.83 8.86
N SER A 65 -3.11 -8.15 8.68
CA SER A 65 -2.79 -9.11 9.74
C SER A 65 -1.32 -9.04 10.16
N LEU A 66 -0.40 -8.83 9.21
CA LEU A 66 1.01 -8.70 9.53
C LEU A 66 1.32 -7.37 10.23
N PHE A 67 0.61 -6.30 9.88
CA PHE A 67 0.76 -5.01 10.53
C PHE A 67 0.31 -5.06 11.99
N GLU A 68 -0.87 -5.64 12.26
CA GLU A 68 -1.38 -5.82 13.62
C GLU A 68 -0.44 -6.69 14.48
N ASN A 69 0.06 -7.81 13.94
CA ASN A 69 1.02 -8.65 14.65
C ASN A 69 2.31 -7.89 15.02
N GLU A 70 2.80 -6.99 14.15
CA GLU A 70 3.99 -6.19 14.42
C GLU A 70 3.70 -5.14 15.50
N LEU A 71 2.52 -4.51 15.47
CA LEU A 71 2.10 -3.58 16.52
C LEU A 71 2.03 -4.28 17.89
N ASP A 72 1.48 -5.49 17.95
CA ASP A 72 1.44 -6.28 19.19
C ASP A 72 2.85 -6.52 19.76
N ILE A 73 3.83 -6.82 18.90
CA ILE A 73 5.23 -6.98 19.31
C ILE A 73 5.81 -5.67 19.87
N ILE A 74 5.55 -4.55 19.19
CA ILE A 74 6.06 -3.22 19.61
C ILE A 74 5.45 -2.78 20.94
N TYR A 75 4.16 -3.04 21.17
CA TYR A 75 3.46 -2.63 22.38
C TYR A 75 3.62 -3.60 23.56
N SER A 76 4.08 -4.83 23.30
CA SER A 76 4.43 -5.80 24.36
C SER A 76 5.89 -5.70 24.83
N ALA A 77 6.74 -4.97 24.10
CA ALA A 77 8.13 -4.69 24.43
C ALA A 77 8.28 -3.48 25.37
#